data_AF-A0A5K1C0R3-F1
#
_entry.id   AF-A0A5K1C0R3-F1
#
_cell.length_a   1.000
_cell.length_b   1.000
_cell.length_c   1.000
_cell.angle_alpha   90.00
_cell.angle_beta   90.00
_cell.angle_gamma   90.00
#
_symmetry.space_group_name_H-M   'P 1'
#
loop_
_entity.id
_entity.type
_entity.pdbx_description
1 polymer ?
#
loop_
_entity_poly.entity_id
_entity_poly.type
_entity_poly.pdbx_seq_one_letter_code
_entity_poly.pdbx_strand_id
1 'polypeptide(L)' 'MTVGSGVSIINGNLIVRGTRILTNVHENVTITPAEGTSLTDGAFIGVQSEQIGSRHVFPVGVL' A
#
# COMPACT_ATOMS: atom_id res chain seq x y z
N MET A 1 -12.56 18.07 -7.95
CA MET A 1 -11.56 17.08 -8.40
C MET A 1 -11.10 16.33 -7.18
N THR A 2 -11.22 15.01 -7.15
CA THR A 2 -10.65 14.19 -6.08
C THR A 2 -9.22 13.85 -6.49
N VAL A 3 -8.24 14.50 -5.87
CA VAL A 3 -6.83 14.12 -6.03
C VAL A 3 -6.61 12.95 -5.08
N GLY A 4 -6.53 11.74 -5.61
CA GLY A 4 -6.13 10.57 -4.80
C GLY A 4 -4.67 10.67 -4.39
N SER A 5 -4.26 9.90 -3.38
CA SER A 5 -2.88 9.87 -2.84
C SER A 5 -1.78 9.53 -3.84
N GLY A 6 -2.14 9.14 -5.07
CA GLY A 6 -1.21 8.65 -6.07
C GLY A 6 -0.65 7.26 -5.76
N VAL A 7 -1.12 6.57 -4.72
CA VAL A 7 -0.65 5.23 -4.32
C VAL A 7 -1.80 4.24 -4.43
N SER A 8 -1.61 3.14 -5.14
CA SER A 8 -2.63 2.11 -5.32
C SER A 8 -2.05 0.72 -5.59
N ILE A 9 -2.82 -0.33 -5.27
CA ILE A 9 -2.56 -1.68 -5.75
C ILE A 9 -3.50 -1.95 -6.93
N ILE A 10 -2.94 -2.27 -8.10
CA ILE A 10 -3.70 -2.55 -9.32
C ILE A 10 -3.18 -3.85 -9.92
N ASN A 11 -4.05 -4.86 -10.04
CA ASN A 11 -3.73 -6.17 -10.60
C ASN A 11 -2.47 -6.79 -9.96
N GLY A 12 -2.37 -6.73 -8.62
CA GLY A 12 -1.21 -7.24 -7.88
C GLY A 12 0.07 -6.41 -8.03
N ASN A 13 -0.01 -5.17 -8.52
CA ASN A 13 1.14 -4.27 -8.62
C ASN A 13 0.96 -3.06 -7.72
N LEU A 14 1.99 -2.71 -6.95
CA LEU A 14 2.02 -1.43 -6.23
C LEU A 14 2.44 -0.34 -7.21
N ILE A 15 1.52 0.58 -7.47
CA ILE A 15 1.71 1.73 -8.35
C ILE A 15 1.80 2.99 -7.48
N VAL A 16 2.87 3.76 -7.67
CA VAL A 16 3.07 5.07 -7.05
C VAL A 16 3.24 6.10 -8.15
N ARG A 17 2.30 7.05 -8.23
CA ARG A 17 2.23 8.14 -9.22
C ARG A 17 2.44 7.64 -10.65
N GLY A 18 1.76 6.53 -10.99
CA GLY A 18 1.82 5.88 -12.30
C GLY A 18 3.03 4.96 -12.51
N THR A 19 3.97 4.89 -11.57
CA THR A 19 5.14 4.01 -11.65
C THR A 19 4.90 2.73 -10.87
N ARG A 20 5.08 1.58 -11.51
CA ARG A 20 5.07 0.29 -10.83
C ARG A 20 6.37 0.10 -10.04
N ILE A 21 6.25 -0.02 -8.71
CA ILE A 21 7.40 -0.19 -7.81
C ILE A 21 7.50 -1.60 -7.22
N LEU A 22 6.39 -2.34 -7.12
CA LEU A 22 6.38 -3.76 -6.76
C LEU A 22 5.42 -4.53 -7.66
N THR A 23 5.77 -5.79 -7.92
CA THR A 23 4.94 -6.82 -8.53
C THR A 23 4.55 -7.87 -7.50
N ASN A 24 3.60 -8.75 -7.85
CA ASN A 24 3.17 -9.87 -7.01
C ASN A 24 2.86 -9.42 -5.58
N VAL A 25 2.17 -8.28 -5.44
CA VAL A 25 1.76 -7.76 -4.14
C VAL A 25 0.80 -8.73 -3.49
N HIS A 26 1.09 -9.09 -2.25
CA HIS A 26 0.32 -10.08 -1.50
C HIS A 26 -1.10 -9.57 -1.21
N GLU A 27 -2.09 -10.47 -1.27
CA GLU A 27 -3.51 -10.13 -1.13
C GLU A 27 -3.89 -9.53 0.24
N ASN A 28 -3.11 -9.83 1.27
CA ASN A 28 -3.33 -9.32 2.62
C ASN A 28 -2.71 -7.93 2.84
N VAL A 29 -2.09 -7.34 1.82
CA VAL A 29 -1.57 -5.97 1.85
C VAL A 29 -2.69 -5.00 1.50
N THR A 30 -2.88 -3.97 2.33
CA THR A 30 -3.87 -2.92 2.10
C THR A 30 -3.22 -1.56 2.00
N ILE A 31 -3.81 -0.68 1.18
CA ILE A 31 -3.40 0.72 1.03
C ILE A 31 -4.51 1.60 1.56
N THR A 32 -4.19 2.42 2.55
CA THR A 32 -5.08 3.45 3.08
C THR A 32 -4.52 4.82 2.69
N PRO A 33 -5.20 5.58 1.81
CA PRO A 33 -4.78 6.94 1.50
C PRO A 33 -4.60 7.76 2.78
N ALA A 34 -3.53 8.55 2.86
CA ALA A 34 -3.40 9.49 3.96
C ALA A 34 -4.46 10.59 3.79
N GLU A 35 -5.31 10.76 4.80
CA GLU A 35 -6.32 11.82 4.82
C GLU A 35 -5.77 13.02 5.61
N GLY A 36 -5.77 14.20 4.99
CA GLY A 36 -5.35 15.44 5.65
C GLY A 36 -4.83 16.48 4.67
N THR A 37 -4.97 17.76 5.02
CA THR A 37 -4.54 18.89 4.19
C THR A 37 -3.02 18.99 4.04
N SER A 38 -2.22 18.27 4.85
CA SER A 38 -0.76 18.27 4.77
C SER A 38 -0.14 17.06 4.06
N LEU A 39 -0.91 15.98 3.82
CA LEU A 39 -0.42 14.74 3.20
C LEU A 39 -1.26 14.40 1.96
N THR A 40 -1.15 15.24 0.93
CA THR A 40 -1.85 15.01 -0.35
C THR A 40 -1.25 13.88 -1.17
N ASP A 41 -0.02 13.47 -0.87
CA ASP A 41 0.79 12.54 -1.68
C ASP A 41 1.38 11.40 -0.83
N GLY A 42 0.51 10.62 -0.20
CA GLY A 42 0.95 9.47 0.58
C GLY A 42 -0.16 8.51 0.96
N ALA A 43 0.23 7.29 1.31
CA ALA A 43 -0.67 6.29 1.83
C ALA A 43 0.04 5.43 2.89
N PHE A 44 -0.73 4.91 3.82
CA PHE A 44 -0.29 3.90 4.76
C PHE A 44 -0.37 2.52 4.10
N ILE A 45 0.64 1.70 4.34
CA ILE A 45 0.67 0.29 3.95
C ILE A 45 0.38 -0.55 5.18
N GLY A 46 -0.73 -1.28 5.16
CA GLY A 46 -1.12 -2.22 6.20
C GLY A 46 -0.97 -3.66 5.72
N VAL A 47 -0.93 -4.59 6.69
CA VAL A 47 -1.02 -6.03 6.43
C VAL A 47 -2.06 -6.63 7.36
N GLN A 48 -3.00 -7.40 6.81
CA GLN A 48 -3.94 -8.20 7.58
C GLN A 48 -3.23 -9.48 8.06
N SER A 49 -3.22 -9.71 9.37
CA SER A 49 -2.61 -10.88 10.01
C SER A 49 -3.62 -11.58 10.91
N GLU A 50 -3.70 -12.91 10.81
CA GLU A 50 -4.44 -13.76 11.75
C GLU A 50 -3.61 -14.14 12.99
N GLN A 51 -2.30 -13.84 12.97
CA GLN A 51 -1.38 -14.12 14.06
C GLN A 51 -1.27 -12.92 15.00
N ILE A 52 -1.39 -13.18 16.31
CA ILE A 52 -1.16 -12.19 17.36
C ILE A 52 0.32 -12.21 17.73
N GLY A 53 0.95 -11.04 17.68
CA GLY A 53 2.32 -10.85 18.14
C GLY A 53 2.83 -9.45 17.81
N SER A 54 3.93 -9.06 18.45
CA SER A 54 4.52 -7.73 18.28
C SER A 54 5.60 -7.69 17.20
N ARG A 55 6.08 -8.84 16.72
CA ARG A 55 7.19 -8.92 15.76
C ARG A 55 6.97 -10.03 14.74
N HIS A 56 6.41 -9.65 13.60
CA HIS A 56 6.25 -10.50 12.44
C HIS A 56 6.82 -9.79 11.20
N VAL A 57 7.31 -10.57 10.25
CA VAL A 57 7.76 -10.08 8.95
C VAL A 57 6.79 -10.60 7.90
N PHE A 58 6.19 -9.68 7.14
CA PHE A 58 5.29 -10.00 6.05
C PHE A 58 5.93 -9.55 4.74
N PRO A 59 6.03 -10.43 3.73
CA PRO A 59 6.39 -9.99 2.39
C PRO A 59 5.28 -9.08 1.83
N VAL A 60 5.68 -7.97 1.21
CA VAL A 60 4.74 -7.03 0.58
C VAL A 60 4.60 -7.35 -0.91
N GLY A 61 5.71 -7.53 -1.61
CA GLY A 61 5.78 -7.84 -3.03
C GLY A 61 7.23 -8.02 -3.49
N VAL A 62 7.44 -8.05 -4.80
CA VAL A 62 8.76 -8.26 -5.45
C VAL A 62 9.13 -7.00 -6.24
N LEU A 63 10.39 -6.54 -6.09
CA LEU A 63 10.97 -5.41 -6.84
C LEU A 63 11.04 -5.70 -8.35
#